data_AF-A0A6I1N3R5-F1
#
_entry.id   AF-A0A6I1N3R5-F1
#
_cell.length_a   1.000
_cell.length_b   1.000
_cell.length_c   1.000
_cell.angle_alpha   90.00
_cell.angle_beta   90.00
_cell.angle_gamma   90.00
#
_symmetry.space_group_name_H-M   'P 1'
#
loop_
_entity.id
_entity.type
_entity.pdbx_description
1 polymer ?
#
loop_
_entity_poly.entity_id
_entity_poly.type
_entity_poly.pdbx_seq_one_letter_code
_entity_poly.pdbx_strand_id
1 'polypeptide(L)'
;MKKTTLAASACLIAALTGCAAPNGPGGPGGGNQPTSDNNTTAIRCGSMALGGAVLGGLLGGKKGALKGAAVGLAACAVVEVASRQTSSSADVEKTYRTANRNALPPKAKIVAYTTAVTPQGVARTMEPIKVQSTIRAVSGTGEPVREVKEVLIAYGPDGEEFKRGEKIVNDKGGSGEFDNSFTLRLPEGAPEGVYKLRTQLYLNGAMASTNEGALQVFRGGKVALLPRDGAIVTLASR
;
A
#
# COMPACT_ATOMS: atom_id res chain seq x y z
N MET A 1 -10.69 61.41 -9.23
CA MET A 1 -11.23 61.06 -10.56
C MET A 1 -11.26 59.54 -10.68
N LYS A 2 -12.46 58.95 -10.72
CA LYS A 2 -12.72 57.50 -10.77
C LYS A 2 -12.67 57.04 -12.24
N LYS A 3 -12.06 55.88 -12.51
CA LYS A 3 -12.23 55.15 -13.79
C LYS A 3 -12.75 53.75 -13.47
N THR A 4 -14.05 53.63 -13.56
CA THR A 4 -14.85 52.40 -13.69
C THR A 4 -14.64 51.82 -15.09
N THR A 5 -14.35 50.52 -15.19
CA THR A 5 -14.43 49.79 -16.46
C THR A 5 -15.35 48.58 -16.29
N LEU A 6 -16.28 48.48 -17.23
CA LEU A 6 -17.46 47.63 -17.28
C LEU A 6 -17.16 46.12 -17.35
N ALA A 7 -18.13 45.37 -16.83
CA ALA A 7 -18.34 43.95 -16.99
C ALA A 7 -18.60 43.53 -18.45
N ALA A 8 -18.21 42.30 -18.78
CA ALA A 8 -18.74 41.57 -19.92
C ALA A 8 -19.19 40.17 -19.44
N SER A 9 -20.49 40.07 -19.20
CA SER A 9 -21.23 38.81 -19.07
C SER A 9 -21.31 38.12 -20.44
N ALA A 10 -21.09 36.81 -20.47
CA ALA A 10 -21.55 35.95 -21.56
C ALA A 10 -21.98 34.60 -20.99
N CYS A 11 -23.26 34.50 -20.63
CA CYS A 11 -23.99 33.25 -20.56
C CYS A 11 -24.30 32.80 -21.99
N LEU A 12 -24.00 31.54 -22.33
CA LEU A 12 -24.65 30.83 -23.43
C LEU A 12 -24.82 29.35 -23.06
N ILE A 13 -26.03 28.88 -23.31
CA ILE A 13 -26.69 27.70 -22.75
C ILE A 13 -26.56 26.50 -23.72
N ALA A 14 -26.29 25.32 -23.13
CA ALA A 14 -26.63 23.93 -23.47
C ALA A 14 -26.70 23.43 -24.93
N ALA A 15 -26.04 22.29 -25.19
CA ALA A 15 -26.72 21.03 -25.57
C ALA A 15 -25.75 19.82 -25.50
N LEU A 16 -26.22 18.75 -24.86
CA LEU A 16 -25.64 17.41 -24.89
C LEU A 16 -26.01 16.71 -26.21
N THR A 17 -25.03 16.12 -26.92
CA THR A 17 -25.16 14.87 -27.68
C THR A 17 -23.77 14.38 -28.08
N GLY A 18 -23.53 13.06 -27.91
CA GLY A 18 -22.24 12.43 -28.15
C GLY A 18 -21.95 12.14 -29.63
N CYS A 19 -20.66 12.13 -29.96
CA CYS A 19 -20.11 11.27 -30.99
C CYS A 19 -18.89 10.56 -30.39
N ALA A 20 -19.02 9.25 -30.23
CA ALA A 20 -17.88 8.35 -30.16
C ALA A 20 -17.24 8.29 -31.56
N ALA A 21 -15.95 8.60 -31.64
CA ALA A 21 -15.08 8.18 -32.72
C ALA A 21 -13.69 7.90 -32.13
N PRO A 22 -13.01 6.80 -32.52
CA PRO A 22 -11.72 6.42 -31.98
C PRO A 22 -10.59 7.19 -32.68
N ASN A 23 -9.42 7.23 -32.03
CA ASN A 23 -8.10 7.65 -32.55
C ASN A 23 -7.72 9.12 -32.30
N GLY A 24 -6.80 9.34 -31.34
CA GLY A 24 -6.09 10.61 -31.21
C GLY A 24 -5.55 10.88 -29.80
N PRO A 25 -4.24 11.16 -29.61
CA PRO A 25 -3.59 11.17 -28.31
C PRO A 25 -3.66 12.55 -27.61
N GLY A 26 -3.98 12.54 -26.31
CA GLY A 26 -3.70 13.64 -25.38
C GLY A 26 -4.93 14.30 -24.74
N GLY A 27 -5.06 14.18 -23.41
CA GLY A 27 -5.98 15.00 -22.61
C GLY A 27 -6.64 14.27 -21.43
N PRO A 28 -6.60 14.83 -20.19
CA PRO A 28 -6.93 14.11 -18.96
C PRO A 28 -8.42 14.23 -18.60
N GLY A 29 -9.06 13.12 -18.20
CA GLY A 29 -10.43 13.17 -17.68
C GLY A 29 -10.99 11.78 -17.39
N GLY A 30 -11.45 11.58 -16.15
CA GLY A 30 -11.89 10.31 -15.61
C GLY A 30 -13.17 9.74 -16.23
N GLY A 31 -13.30 8.43 -16.09
CA GLY A 31 -14.50 7.66 -16.43
C GLY A 31 -14.42 6.28 -15.80
N ASN A 32 -15.28 6.04 -14.81
CA ASN A 32 -15.49 4.76 -14.16
C ASN A 32 -16.08 3.73 -15.15
N GLN A 33 -15.43 2.58 -15.27
CA GLN A 33 -16.03 1.32 -15.69
C GLN A 33 -15.09 0.20 -15.19
N PRO A 34 -15.55 -0.74 -14.35
CA PRO A 34 -14.72 -1.85 -13.89
C PRO A 34 -14.79 -2.96 -14.93
N THR A 35 -13.81 -3.00 -15.84
CA THR A 35 -13.51 -4.22 -16.59
C THR A 35 -12.27 -4.85 -15.99
N SER A 36 -12.44 -6.09 -15.51
CA SER A 36 -11.43 -6.87 -14.81
C SER A 36 -10.41 -7.43 -15.80
N ASP A 37 -9.67 -6.53 -16.46
CA ASP A 37 -8.49 -6.87 -17.27
C ASP A 37 -7.25 -6.36 -16.54
N ASN A 38 -6.48 -7.29 -16.00
CA ASN A 38 -5.28 -7.05 -15.19
C ASN A 38 -4.29 -6.10 -15.90
N ASN A 39 -4.26 -6.16 -17.24
CA ASN A 39 -3.39 -5.36 -18.10
C ASN A 39 -3.92 -3.91 -18.28
N THR A 40 -5.23 -3.75 -18.46
CA THR A 40 -5.87 -2.44 -18.64
C THR A 40 -5.83 -1.62 -17.35
N THR A 41 -6.05 -2.25 -16.20
CA THR A 41 -5.96 -1.58 -14.88
C THR A 41 -4.53 -1.14 -14.56
N ALA A 42 -3.53 -1.96 -14.87
CA ALA A 42 -2.11 -1.59 -14.67
C ALA A 42 -1.71 -0.38 -15.52
N ILE A 43 -2.13 -0.32 -16.78
CA ILE A 43 -1.86 0.81 -17.69
C ILE A 43 -2.57 2.09 -17.21
N ARG A 44 -3.81 2.01 -16.74
CA ARG A 44 -4.54 3.16 -16.17
C ARG A 44 -3.86 3.67 -14.90
N CYS A 45 -3.44 2.76 -14.02
CA CYS A 45 -2.74 3.12 -12.79
C CYS A 45 -1.33 3.68 -13.03
N GLY A 46 -0.57 3.11 -13.96
CA GLY A 46 0.73 3.62 -14.37
C GLY A 46 0.63 5.03 -14.97
N SER A 47 -0.36 5.25 -15.85
CA SER A 47 -0.57 6.57 -16.47
C SER A 47 -1.06 7.64 -15.50
N MET A 48 -1.80 7.29 -14.44
CA MET A 48 -2.16 8.24 -13.39
C MET A 48 -0.96 8.69 -12.54
N ALA A 49 -0.07 7.77 -12.17
CA ALA A 49 1.13 8.13 -11.41
C ALA A 49 2.11 8.97 -12.25
N LEU A 50 2.32 8.60 -13.53
CA LEU A 50 3.11 9.39 -14.46
C LEU A 50 2.45 10.74 -14.78
N GLY A 51 1.14 10.77 -15.02
CA GLY A 51 0.38 11.98 -15.30
C GLY A 51 0.38 12.95 -14.11
N GLY A 52 0.23 12.44 -12.90
CA GLY A 52 0.37 13.21 -11.67
C GLY A 52 1.77 13.81 -11.52
N ALA A 53 2.82 13.05 -11.84
CA ALA A 53 4.19 13.55 -11.81
C ALA A 53 4.43 14.70 -12.79
N VAL A 54 3.89 14.60 -14.01
CA VAL A 54 4.03 15.66 -15.03
C VAL A 54 3.29 16.92 -14.62
N LEU A 55 2.03 16.79 -14.20
CA LEU A 55 1.21 17.93 -13.77
C LEU A 55 1.79 18.60 -12.52
N GLY A 56 2.18 17.81 -11.52
CA GLY A 56 2.82 18.31 -10.32
C GLY A 56 4.18 18.95 -10.61
N GLY A 57 4.94 18.40 -11.56
CA GLY A 57 6.22 18.94 -12.00
C GLY A 57 6.12 20.33 -12.63
N LEU A 58 5.08 20.57 -13.43
CA LEU A 58 4.82 21.88 -14.04
C LEU A 58 4.47 22.95 -13.00
N LEU A 59 3.75 22.57 -11.94
CA LEU A 59 3.28 23.51 -10.91
C LEU A 59 4.29 23.74 -9.77
N GLY A 60 5.16 22.77 -9.48
CA GLY A 60 6.01 22.79 -8.28
C GLY A 60 7.42 22.25 -8.47
N GLY A 61 7.89 22.11 -9.71
CA GLY A 61 9.21 21.55 -10.03
C GLY A 61 9.39 20.13 -9.51
N LYS A 62 10.62 19.74 -9.13
CA LYS A 62 10.92 18.38 -8.66
C LYS A 62 10.06 17.93 -7.48
N LYS A 63 9.81 18.82 -6.51
CA LYS A 63 8.97 18.52 -5.34
C LYS A 63 7.51 18.32 -5.74
N GLY A 64 7.02 19.14 -6.66
CA GLY A 64 5.68 18.99 -7.21
C GLY A 64 5.50 17.69 -8.01
N ALA A 65 6.52 17.27 -8.77
CA ALA A 65 6.49 16.01 -9.50
C ALA A 65 6.40 14.79 -8.56
N LEU A 66 7.16 14.79 -7.46
CA LEU A 66 7.09 13.74 -6.44
C LEU A 66 5.70 13.68 -5.78
N LYS A 67 5.18 14.82 -5.33
CA LYS A 67 3.84 14.89 -4.71
C LYS A 67 2.73 14.47 -5.68
N GLY A 68 2.79 14.92 -6.92
CA GLY A 68 1.81 14.54 -7.95
C GLY A 68 1.86 13.05 -8.26
N ALA A 69 3.04 12.45 -8.26
CA ALA A 69 3.21 11.01 -8.42
C ALA A 69 2.67 10.22 -7.21
N ALA A 70 2.89 10.71 -5.98
CA ALA A 70 2.39 10.11 -4.75
C ALA A 70 0.85 10.08 -4.70
N VAL A 71 0.18 11.13 -5.19
CA VAL A 71 -1.28 11.14 -5.32
C VAL A 71 -1.77 10.04 -6.27
N GLY A 72 -1.11 9.86 -7.43
CA GLY A 72 -1.43 8.77 -8.36
C GLY A 72 -1.13 7.39 -7.79
N LEU A 73 -0.09 7.26 -6.97
CA LEU A 73 0.28 6.04 -6.26
C LEU A 73 -0.80 5.62 -5.25
N ALA A 74 -1.27 6.54 -4.41
CA ALA A 74 -2.26 6.27 -3.37
C ALA A 74 -3.59 5.72 -3.95
N ALA A 75 -3.99 6.23 -5.12
CA ALA A 75 -5.20 5.80 -5.82
C ALA A 75 -5.14 4.33 -6.32
N CYS A 76 -3.94 3.80 -6.57
CA CYS A 76 -3.76 2.53 -7.28
C CYS A 76 -3.02 1.45 -6.52
N ALA A 77 -2.30 1.80 -5.46
CA ALA A 77 -1.66 0.81 -4.62
C ALA A 77 -2.73 -0.07 -3.94
N VAL A 78 -2.53 -1.38 -3.98
CA VAL A 78 -3.40 -2.37 -3.33
C VAL A 78 -2.65 -3.00 -2.16
N VAL A 79 -3.34 -3.20 -1.05
CA VAL A 79 -2.84 -3.97 0.09
C VAL A 79 -3.80 -5.13 0.34
N GLU A 80 -3.34 -6.33 0.05
CA GLU A 80 -4.04 -7.57 0.40
C GLU A 80 -3.61 -8.00 1.80
N VAL A 81 -4.55 -8.47 2.62
CA VAL A 81 -4.26 -8.88 3.99
C VAL A 81 -4.79 -10.29 4.27
N ALA A 82 -3.94 -11.12 4.85
CA ALA A 82 -4.29 -12.49 5.25
C ALA A 82 -3.69 -12.81 6.61
N SER A 83 -4.50 -13.39 7.49
CA SER A 83 -4.07 -13.83 8.82
C SER A 83 -4.52 -15.26 9.09
N ARG A 84 -3.73 -16.00 9.87
CA ARG A 84 -4.08 -17.34 10.37
C ARG A 84 -3.58 -17.52 11.80
N GLN A 85 -4.32 -18.24 12.61
CA GLN A 85 -3.86 -18.68 13.93
C GLN A 85 -2.96 -19.92 13.77
N THR A 86 -1.75 -19.87 14.30
CA THR A 86 -0.76 -20.97 14.25
C THR A 86 -0.70 -21.76 15.55
N SER A 87 -1.07 -21.15 16.68
CA SER A 87 -1.18 -21.85 17.97
C SER A 87 -2.41 -21.41 18.75
N SER A 88 -3.03 -22.37 19.43
CA SER A 88 -4.25 -22.15 20.22
C SER A 88 -3.98 -21.37 21.51
N SER A 89 -5.05 -20.89 22.16
CA SER A 89 -4.94 -20.24 23.48
C SER A 89 -4.33 -21.17 24.53
N ALA A 90 -4.75 -22.43 24.54
CA ALA A 90 -4.28 -23.42 25.51
C ALA A 90 -2.78 -23.71 25.36
N ASP A 91 -2.31 -23.85 24.12
CA ASP A 91 -0.89 -24.13 23.84
C ASP A 91 0.01 -22.95 24.21
N VAL A 92 -0.43 -21.74 23.86
CA VAL A 92 0.30 -20.51 24.16
C VAL A 92 0.35 -20.25 25.67
N GLU A 93 -0.76 -20.44 26.38
CA GLU A 93 -0.80 -20.28 27.85
C GLU A 93 0.02 -21.35 28.57
N LYS A 94 -0.03 -22.60 28.11
CA LYS A 94 0.79 -23.68 28.65
C LYS A 94 2.27 -23.35 28.49
N THR A 95 2.68 -22.97 27.28
CA THR A 95 4.06 -22.58 26.97
C THR A 95 4.50 -21.40 27.84
N TYR A 96 3.65 -20.40 27.99
CA TYR A 96 3.93 -19.25 28.86
C TYR A 96 4.11 -19.68 30.31
N ARG A 97 3.18 -20.47 30.86
CA ARG A 97 3.22 -20.96 32.25
C ARG A 97 4.48 -21.77 32.54
N THR A 98 4.88 -22.67 31.63
CA THR A 98 6.12 -23.45 31.75
C THR A 98 7.34 -22.54 31.88
N ALA A 99 7.38 -21.43 31.14
CA ALA A 99 8.46 -20.45 31.21
C ALA A 99 8.34 -19.47 32.41
N ASN A 100 7.19 -19.39 33.08
CA ASN A 100 6.86 -18.34 34.05
C ASN A 100 6.30 -18.89 35.37
N ARG A 101 6.94 -19.91 35.96
CA ARG A 101 6.58 -20.47 37.28
C ARG A 101 5.09 -20.85 37.39
N ASN A 102 4.52 -21.38 36.31
CA ASN A 102 3.11 -21.75 36.18
C ASN A 102 2.10 -20.61 36.31
N ALA A 103 2.55 -19.35 36.23
CA ALA A 103 1.71 -18.16 36.32
C ALA A 103 1.47 -17.53 34.93
N LEU A 104 0.28 -16.96 34.76
CA LEU A 104 -0.04 -16.02 33.67
C LEU A 104 0.29 -14.59 34.11
N PRO A 105 0.49 -13.65 33.16
CA PRO A 105 0.71 -12.25 33.52
C PRO A 105 -0.56 -11.66 34.18
N PRO A 106 -0.46 -10.55 34.92
CA PRO A 106 -1.64 -9.91 35.52
C PRO A 106 -2.57 -9.28 34.48
N LYS A 107 -2.01 -8.76 33.38
CA LYS A 107 -2.73 -8.17 32.25
C LYS A 107 -2.33 -8.85 30.95
N ALA A 108 -3.20 -8.78 29.94
CA ALA A 108 -2.89 -9.24 28.60
C ALA A 108 -1.61 -8.57 28.08
N LYS A 109 -0.76 -9.34 27.39
CA LYS A 109 0.47 -8.79 26.81
C LYS A 109 0.88 -9.50 25.52
N ILE A 110 1.60 -8.77 24.67
CA ILE A 110 2.34 -9.33 23.55
C ILE A 110 3.66 -9.89 24.08
N VAL A 111 3.93 -11.17 23.82
CA VAL A 111 5.15 -11.87 24.25
C VAL A 111 6.14 -12.10 23.12
N ALA A 112 5.68 -12.06 21.87
CA ALA A 112 6.53 -12.07 20.69
C ALA A 112 5.87 -11.25 19.59
N TYR A 113 6.69 -10.45 18.90
CA TYR A 113 6.29 -9.75 17.69
C TYR A 113 7.50 -9.57 16.78
N THR A 114 7.50 -10.24 15.65
CA THR A 114 8.55 -10.15 14.64
C THR A 114 7.94 -9.85 13.28
N THR A 115 8.69 -9.12 12.45
CA THR A 115 8.26 -8.75 11.10
C THR A 115 9.40 -8.95 10.11
N ALA A 116 9.08 -9.43 8.91
CA ALA A 116 10.02 -9.58 7.81
C ALA A 116 9.44 -8.98 6.53
N VAL A 117 10.25 -8.20 5.81
CA VAL A 117 9.89 -7.65 4.49
C VAL A 117 10.51 -8.51 3.40
N THR A 118 9.72 -8.84 2.37
CA THR A 118 10.18 -9.59 1.19
C THR A 118 9.69 -8.89 -0.08
N PRO A 119 10.54 -8.66 -1.09
CA PRO A 119 11.99 -8.94 -1.09
C PRO A 119 12.76 -8.08 -0.08
N GLN A 120 13.93 -8.56 0.33
CA GLN A 120 14.80 -7.80 1.23
C GLN A 120 15.62 -6.79 0.43
N GLY A 121 15.63 -5.53 0.89
CA GLY A 121 16.46 -4.46 0.34
C GLY A 121 15.95 -3.83 -0.95
N VAL A 122 15.60 -4.62 -1.98
CA VAL A 122 15.24 -4.09 -3.31
C VAL A 122 13.99 -4.76 -3.88
N ALA A 123 13.06 -3.97 -4.43
CA ALA A 123 11.91 -4.45 -5.21
C ALA A 123 11.76 -3.68 -6.52
N ARG A 124 11.07 -4.27 -7.50
CA ARG A 124 10.61 -3.55 -8.69
C ARG A 124 9.16 -3.13 -8.56
N THR A 125 8.75 -2.11 -9.30
CA THR A 125 7.31 -1.83 -9.48
C THR A 125 6.60 -3.07 -10.05
N MET A 126 5.33 -3.24 -9.71
CA MET A 126 4.48 -4.41 -10.01
C MET A 126 4.84 -5.71 -9.28
N GLU A 127 6.06 -5.83 -8.74
CA GLU A 127 6.41 -6.97 -7.89
C GLU A 127 5.69 -6.86 -6.53
N PRO A 128 5.24 -8.00 -5.96
CA PRO A 128 4.62 -8.01 -4.65
C PRO A 128 5.66 -7.76 -3.56
N ILE A 129 5.42 -6.73 -2.74
CA ILE A 129 6.16 -6.46 -1.51
C ILE A 129 5.33 -7.02 -0.35
N LYS A 130 5.84 -8.05 0.32
CA LYS A 130 5.17 -8.72 1.44
C LYS A 130 5.78 -8.32 2.77
N VAL A 131 4.93 -7.95 3.72
CA VAL A 131 5.28 -7.81 5.13
C VAL A 131 4.64 -8.96 5.88
N GLN A 132 5.47 -9.86 6.38
CA GLN A 132 5.04 -11.04 7.14
C GLN A 132 5.33 -10.81 8.62
N SER A 133 4.37 -11.11 9.46
CA SER A 133 4.41 -10.87 10.89
C SER A 133 4.07 -12.15 11.66
N THR A 134 4.82 -12.44 12.72
CA THR A 134 4.47 -13.46 13.70
C THR A 134 4.18 -12.78 15.03
N ILE A 135 2.99 -12.99 15.57
CA ILE A 135 2.47 -12.32 16.77
C ILE A 135 2.06 -13.38 17.79
N ARG A 136 2.56 -13.28 19.02
CA ARG A 136 2.10 -14.11 20.14
C ARG A 136 1.55 -13.23 21.25
N ALA A 137 0.27 -13.43 21.57
CA ALA A 137 -0.45 -12.73 22.63
C ALA A 137 -0.85 -13.71 23.74
N VAL A 138 -0.72 -13.28 24.99
CA VAL A 138 -1.06 -14.07 26.18
C VAL A 138 -2.06 -13.28 27.02
N SER A 139 -3.16 -13.93 27.39
CA SER A 139 -4.16 -13.38 28.31
C SER A 139 -3.60 -13.24 29.72
N GLY A 140 -3.99 -12.15 30.38
CA GLY A 140 -3.70 -11.96 31.79
C GLY A 140 -4.78 -12.58 32.68
N THR A 141 -4.45 -12.77 33.95
CA THR A 141 -5.39 -13.25 34.96
C THR A 141 -6.50 -12.25 35.27
N GLY A 142 -6.21 -10.94 35.19
CA GLY A 142 -7.18 -9.87 35.43
C GLY A 142 -7.69 -9.20 34.14
N GLU A 143 -7.07 -9.47 33.00
CA GLU A 143 -7.47 -8.89 31.71
C GLU A 143 -7.17 -9.87 30.57
N PRO A 144 -8.19 -10.41 29.89
CA PRO A 144 -7.99 -11.31 28.75
C PRO A 144 -7.60 -10.53 27.49
N VAL A 145 -6.99 -11.23 26.53
CA VAL A 145 -6.86 -10.72 25.16
C VAL A 145 -8.25 -10.66 24.52
N ARG A 146 -8.65 -9.50 24.01
CA ARG A 146 -9.92 -9.27 23.30
C ARG A 146 -9.67 -9.01 21.82
N GLU A 147 -8.70 -8.15 21.53
CA GLU A 147 -8.35 -7.75 20.17
C GLU A 147 -6.83 -7.69 20.03
N VAL A 148 -6.32 -8.29 18.96
CA VAL A 148 -4.96 -8.12 18.46
C VAL A 148 -5.10 -7.56 17.05
N LYS A 149 -4.71 -6.29 16.88
CA LYS A 149 -4.81 -5.59 15.60
C LYS A 149 -3.45 -5.16 15.12
N GLU A 150 -3.12 -5.50 13.88
CA GLU A 150 -1.92 -5.00 13.20
C GLU A 150 -2.30 -4.01 12.11
N VAL A 151 -1.55 -2.92 12.03
CA VAL A 151 -1.71 -1.87 11.02
C VAL A 151 -0.40 -1.70 10.27
N LEU A 152 -0.42 -1.85 8.94
CA LEU A 152 0.66 -1.47 8.04
C LEU A 152 0.43 -0.04 7.53
N ILE A 153 1.47 0.78 7.57
CA ILE A 153 1.51 2.12 6.99
C ILE A 153 2.70 2.19 6.03
N ALA A 154 2.43 2.49 4.76
CA ALA A 154 3.44 2.61 3.72
C ALA A 154 3.67 4.09 3.37
N TYR A 155 4.94 4.48 3.37
CA TYR A 155 5.40 5.83 3.05
C TYR A 155 6.21 5.83 1.76
N GLY A 156 5.95 6.83 0.93
CA GLY A 156 6.67 7.04 -0.32
C GLY A 156 8.06 7.66 -0.10
N PRO A 157 8.85 7.83 -1.18
CA PRO A 157 10.18 8.45 -1.11
C PRO A 157 10.16 9.91 -0.67
N ASP A 158 9.02 10.59 -0.80
CA ASP A 158 8.77 11.94 -0.31
C ASP A 158 8.47 12.00 1.21
N GLY A 159 8.31 10.84 1.84
CA GLY A 159 7.98 10.70 3.25
C GLY A 159 6.48 10.77 3.56
N GLU A 160 5.62 10.90 2.55
CA GLU A 160 4.16 10.96 2.75
C GLU A 160 3.57 9.54 2.83
N GLU A 161 2.55 9.38 3.68
CA GLU A 161 1.74 8.15 3.70
C GLU A 161 0.92 8.08 2.42
N PHE A 162 1.06 6.98 1.67
CA PHE A 162 0.25 6.75 0.48
C PHE A 162 -0.68 5.55 0.63
N LYS A 163 -0.43 4.66 1.60
CA LYS A 163 -1.27 3.50 1.81
C LYS A 163 -1.25 3.01 3.26
N ARG A 164 -2.40 2.50 3.67
CA ARG A 164 -2.64 1.87 4.96
C ARG A 164 -3.43 0.59 4.78
N GLY A 165 -3.07 -0.44 5.53
CA GLY A 165 -3.83 -1.68 5.65
C GLY A 165 -3.92 -2.07 7.11
N GLU A 166 -5.02 -2.70 7.51
CA GLU A 166 -5.22 -3.14 8.89
C GLU A 166 -5.89 -4.51 8.93
N LYS A 167 -5.62 -5.25 10.01
CA LYS A 167 -6.25 -6.54 10.28
C LYS A 167 -6.30 -6.81 11.77
N ILE A 168 -7.49 -7.16 12.25
CA ILE A 168 -7.66 -7.87 13.52
C ILE A 168 -7.31 -9.34 13.24
N VAL A 169 -6.25 -9.85 13.87
CA VAL A 169 -5.67 -11.15 13.54
C VAL A 169 -6.30 -12.32 14.31
N ASN A 170 -7.00 -12.02 15.41
CA ASN A 170 -7.70 -13.01 16.21
C ASN A 170 -9.21 -13.00 15.89
N ASP A 171 -9.75 -14.13 15.46
CA ASP A 171 -11.19 -14.26 15.16
C ASP A 171 -12.05 -14.29 16.43
N LYS A 172 -11.45 -14.72 17.55
CA LYS A 172 -12.06 -14.78 18.88
C LYS A 172 -11.07 -14.22 19.91
N GLY A 173 -11.59 -13.68 21.01
CA GLY A 173 -10.77 -13.32 22.16
C GLY A 173 -10.05 -14.53 22.76
N GLY A 174 -8.96 -14.28 23.47
CA GLY A 174 -8.10 -15.30 24.08
C GLY A 174 -6.65 -15.22 23.62
N SER A 175 -5.80 -15.99 24.28
CA SER A 175 -4.39 -16.10 23.92
C SER A 175 -4.24 -16.76 22.54
N GLY A 176 -3.09 -16.58 21.90
CA GLY A 176 -2.83 -17.22 20.62
C GLY A 176 -1.54 -16.76 19.97
N GLU A 177 -1.11 -17.54 18.99
CA GLU A 177 -0.07 -17.16 18.05
C GLU A 177 -0.67 -17.05 16.65
N PHE A 178 -0.28 -16.00 15.93
CA PHE A 178 -0.85 -15.61 14.65
C PHE A 178 0.25 -15.28 13.67
N ASP A 179 0.11 -15.80 12.45
CA ASP A 179 0.83 -15.30 11.29
C ASP A 179 -0.08 -14.30 10.57
N ASN A 180 0.45 -13.12 10.24
CA ASN A 180 -0.23 -12.12 9.43
C ASN A 180 0.65 -11.71 8.25
N SER A 181 0.03 -11.37 7.12
CA SER A 181 0.72 -10.93 5.92
C SER A 181 -0.02 -9.79 5.25
N PHE A 182 0.71 -8.71 4.99
CA PHE A 182 0.28 -7.64 4.09
C PHE A 182 1.04 -7.77 2.76
N THR A 183 0.33 -7.80 1.64
CA THR A 183 0.95 -7.78 0.30
C THR A 183 0.62 -6.45 -0.38
N LEU A 184 1.65 -5.62 -0.54
CA LEU A 184 1.60 -4.35 -1.26
C LEU A 184 2.05 -4.54 -2.71
N ARG A 185 1.34 -3.95 -3.66
CA ARG A 185 1.78 -3.84 -5.05
C ARG A 185 1.86 -2.38 -5.46
N LEU A 186 3.04 -1.96 -5.90
CA LEU A 186 3.26 -0.61 -6.42
C LEU A 186 2.98 -0.61 -7.93
N PRO A 187 2.19 0.34 -8.46
CA PRO A 187 1.97 0.46 -9.90
C PRO A 187 3.26 0.80 -10.66
N GLU A 188 3.31 0.52 -11.96
CA GLU A 188 4.48 0.77 -12.83
C GLU A 188 4.96 2.24 -12.79
N GLY A 189 4.04 3.18 -12.64
CA GLY A 189 4.36 4.62 -12.56
C GLY A 189 4.78 5.11 -11.18
N ALA A 190 4.90 4.23 -10.18
CA ALA A 190 5.33 4.60 -8.84
C ALA A 190 6.72 5.28 -8.87
N PRO A 191 6.95 6.32 -8.05
CA PRO A 191 8.27 6.94 -7.92
C PRO A 191 9.35 5.93 -7.55
N GLU A 192 10.52 6.04 -8.15
CA GLU A 192 11.70 5.32 -7.67
C GLU A 192 12.22 5.96 -6.38
N GLY A 193 12.79 5.16 -5.48
CA GLY A 193 13.33 5.65 -4.22
C GLY A 193 13.17 4.68 -3.07
N VAL A 194 13.51 5.14 -1.87
CA VAL A 194 13.37 4.36 -0.64
C VAL A 194 11.95 4.48 -0.11
N TYR A 195 11.25 3.36 -0.01
CA TYR A 195 9.93 3.25 0.61
C TYR A 195 10.09 2.76 2.04
N LYS A 196 9.35 3.36 2.97
CA LYS A 196 9.32 2.93 4.37
C LYS A 196 8.01 2.22 4.67
N LEU A 197 8.11 1.09 5.37
CA LEU A 197 6.99 0.28 5.81
C LEU A 197 7.01 0.27 7.34
N ARG A 198 5.99 0.83 7.97
CA ARG A 198 5.82 0.80 9.42
C ARG A 198 4.68 -0.12 9.77
N THR A 199 4.90 -1.04 10.70
CA THR A 199 3.83 -1.82 11.30
C THR A 199 3.61 -1.38 12.74
N GLN A 200 2.34 -1.33 13.14
CA GLN A 200 1.92 -1.00 14.49
C GLN A 200 1.03 -2.13 14.99
N LEU A 201 1.40 -2.70 16.13
CA LEU A 201 0.65 -3.74 16.79
C LEU A 201 -0.10 -3.13 17.98
N TYR A 202 -1.41 -3.37 18.00
CA TYR A 202 -2.32 -2.95 19.05
C TYR A 202 -2.85 -4.18 19.77
N LEU A 203 -2.85 -4.12 21.10
CA LEU A 203 -3.47 -5.10 21.97
C LEU A 203 -4.57 -4.42 22.77
N ASN A 204 -5.80 -4.93 22.68
CA ASN A 204 -6.96 -4.37 23.39
C ASN A 204 -7.17 -2.86 23.16
N GLY A 205 -6.81 -2.37 21.97
CA GLY A 205 -6.91 -0.96 21.58
C GLY A 205 -5.70 -0.09 21.99
N ALA A 206 -4.77 -0.59 22.80
CA ALA A 206 -3.55 0.12 23.15
C ALA A 206 -2.40 -0.29 22.23
N MET A 207 -1.57 0.68 21.81
CA MET A 207 -0.36 0.38 21.03
C MET A 207 0.62 -0.42 21.89
N ALA A 208 0.96 -1.63 21.43
CA ALA A 208 1.82 -2.56 22.14
C ALA A 208 3.25 -2.59 21.56
N SER A 209 3.39 -2.44 20.24
CA SER A 209 4.71 -2.44 19.59
C SER A 209 4.65 -1.76 18.21
N THR A 210 5.82 -1.38 17.70
CA THR A 210 5.99 -0.90 16.32
C THR A 210 7.29 -1.43 15.74
N ASN A 211 7.26 -1.85 14.48
CA ASN A 211 8.44 -2.19 13.71
C ASN A 211 8.50 -1.35 12.44
N GLU A 212 9.71 -1.15 11.93
CA GLU A 212 9.93 -0.45 10.66
C GLU A 212 10.83 -1.28 9.76
N GLY A 213 10.55 -1.22 8.46
CA GLY A 213 11.40 -1.72 7.40
C GLY A 213 11.50 -0.69 6.29
N ALA A 214 12.52 -0.81 5.46
CA ALA A 214 12.67 0.00 4.27
C ALA A 214 13.18 -0.85 3.11
N LEU A 215 12.80 -0.45 1.90
CA LEU A 215 13.32 -1.05 0.69
C LEU A 215 13.50 0.02 -0.39
N GLN A 216 14.50 -0.18 -1.23
CA GLN A 216 14.71 0.58 -2.45
C GLN A 216 13.80 0.02 -3.55
N VAL A 217 13.05 0.89 -4.20
CA VAL A 217 12.21 0.54 -5.34
C VAL A 217 12.77 1.17 -6.60
N PHE A 218 12.83 0.37 -7.67
CA PHE A 218 13.17 0.80 -9.02
C PHE A 218 12.01 0.50 -9.97
N ARG A 219 11.90 1.26 -11.07
CA ARG A 219 10.90 0.98 -12.08
C ARG A 219 11.20 -0.35 -12.75
N GLY A 220 10.24 -1.27 -12.66
CA GLY A 220 10.24 -2.51 -13.43
C GLY A 220 9.84 -2.19 -14.86
N GLY A 221 10.81 -2.05 -15.77
CA GLY A 221 10.55 -2.02 -17.20
C GLY A 221 10.57 -3.43 -17.80
N LYS A 222 9.70 -3.69 -18.79
CA LYS A 222 10.03 -4.69 -19.81
C LYS A 222 11.27 -4.18 -20.53
N VAL A 223 12.41 -4.85 -20.34
CA VAL A 223 13.56 -4.61 -21.22
C VAL A 223 13.17 -5.16 -22.59
N ALA A 224 12.69 -4.30 -23.47
CA ALA A 224 12.76 -4.60 -24.89
C ALA A 224 14.25 -4.56 -25.24
N LEU A 225 14.90 -5.72 -25.29
CA LEU A 225 16.19 -5.83 -25.96
C LEU A 225 15.91 -5.48 -27.42
N LEU A 226 16.22 -4.26 -27.84
CA LEU A 226 16.35 -3.95 -29.24
C LEU A 226 17.63 -4.65 -29.71
N PRO A 227 17.57 -5.71 -30.53
CA PRO A 227 18.79 -6.17 -31.17
C PRO A 227 19.32 -5.04 -32.03
N ARG A 228 20.65 -4.94 -32.10
CA ARG A 228 21.35 -3.97 -32.95
C ARG A 228 20.98 -4.05 -34.45
N ASP A 229 20.21 -5.06 -34.86
CA ASP A 229 19.83 -5.33 -36.25
C ASP A 229 18.30 -5.34 -36.51
N GLY A 230 17.48 -4.67 -35.69
CA GLY A 230 16.11 -4.32 -36.11
C GLY A 230 15.04 -5.43 -36.15
N ALA A 231 15.28 -6.60 -35.55
CA ALA A 231 14.26 -7.64 -35.40
C ALA A 231 13.57 -7.58 -34.02
N ILE A 232 12.25 -7.38 -33.97
CA ILE A 232 11.50 -7.47 -32.71
C ILE A 232 11.39 -8.95 -32.31
N VAL A 233 12.03 -9.34 -31.20
CA VAL A 233 11.81 -10.65 -30.56
C VAL A 233 10.97 -10.45 -29.30
N THR A 234 9.71 -10.88 -29.35
CA THR A 234 8.85 -10.97 -28.17
C THR A 234 9.25 -12.21 -27.36
N LEU A 235 9.95 -12.02 -26.23
CA LEU A 235 10.14 -13.09 -25.26
C LEU A 235 8.82 -13.33 -24.52
N ALA A 236 8.12 -14.40 -24.88
CA ALA A 236 7.03 -14.95 -24.07
C ALA A 236 7.64 -15.61 -22.83
N SER A 237 7.21 -15.16 -21.65
CA SER A 237 7.57 -15.74 -20.36
C SER A 237 7.02 -17.17 -20.26
N ARG A 238 7.85 -18.12 -19.83
CA ARG A 238 7.37 -19.32 -19.13
C ARG A 238 7.35 -19.03 -17.63
#